data_AF-A0A3D1K1A7-F1
#
_entry.id   AF-A0A3D1K1A7-F1
#
_cell.length_a   1.000
_cell.length_b   1.000
_cell.length_c   1.000
_cell.angle_alpha   90.00
_cell.angle_beta   90.00
_cell.angle_gamma   90.00
#
_symmetry.space_group_name_H-M   'P 1'
#
loop_
_entity.id
_entity.type
_entity.pdbx_description
1 polymer ?
#
loop_
_entity_poly.entity_id
_entity_poly.type
_entity_poly.pdbx_seq_one_letter_code
_entity_poly.pdbx_strand_id
1 'polypeptide(L)' 'MKLFETRTRIDRLEKLIKVCAWTRKIKVEDEWLTIEEFMKKYLDKDVTHGISPEAFEKMFKETKVSYDSKQK' A
#
# COMPACT_ATOMS: atom_id res chain seq x y z
N MET A 1 -39.06 -3.75 -4.98
CA MET A 1 -37.99 -3.49 -3.99
C MET A 1 -36.61 -3.28 -4.66
N LYS A 2 -36.53 -2.52 -5.78
CA LYS A 2 -35.28 -2.32 -6.57
C LYS A 2 -34.38 -1.18 -6.06
N LEU A 3 -34.94 -0.28 -5.24
CA LEU A 3 -34.25 0.92 -4.74
C LEU A 3 -33.24 0.62 -3.61
N PHE A 4 -33.56 -0.34 -2.73
CA PHE A 4 -32.70 -0.66 -1.57
C PHE A 4 -31.41 -1.38 -1.98
N GLU A 5 -31.48 -2.29 -2.95
CA GLU A 5 -30.30 -2.99 -3.48
C GLU A 5 -29.32 -2.04 -4.18
N THR A 6 -29.85 -1.09 -4.96
CA THR A 6 -29.02 -0.09 -5.66
C THR A 6 -28.26 0.78 -4.67
N ARG A 7 -28.93 1.24 -3.60
CA ARG A 7 -28.29 2.01 -2.52
C ARG A 7 -27.20 1.20 -1.81
N THR A 8 -27.51 -0.05 -1.45
CA THR A 8 -26.56 -0.94 -0.76
C THR A 8 -25.31 -1.21 -1.60
N ARG A 9 -25.46 -1.28 -2.93
CA ARG A 9 -24.33 -1.46 -3.86
C ARG A 9 -23.45 -0.21 -3.93
N ILE A 10 -24.03 0.98 -3.95
CA ILE A 10 -23.29 2.25 -3.94
C ILE A 10 -22.53 2.38 -2.62
N ASP A 11 -23.17 2.14 -1.47
CA ASP A 11 -22.52 2.21 -0.15
C ASP A 11 -21.33 1.25 -0.01
N ARG A 12 -21.35 0.10 -0.70
CA ARG A 12 -20.21 -0.83 -0.72
C ARG A 12 -19.06 -0.31 -1.58
N LEU A 13 -19.37 0.33 -2.70
CA LEU A 13 -18.36 0.89 -3.61
C LEU A 13 -17.68 2.12 -3.00
N GLU A 14 -18.40 2.91 -2.21
CA GLU A 14 -17.86 4.06 -1.47
C GLU A 14 -16.84 3.67 -0.38
N LYS A 15 -16.89 2.41 0.11
CA LYS A 15 -15.95 1.90 1.11
C LYS A 15 -14.65 1.33 0.53
N LEU A 16 -14.53 1.27 -0.81
CA LEU A 16 -13.35 0.72 -1.46
C LEU A 16 -12.32 1.80 -1.72
N ILE A 17 -11.11 1.59 -1.21
CA ILE A 17 -9.96 2.43 -1.53
C ILE A 17 -9.36 1.95 -2.85
N LYS A 18 -9.32 2.83 -3.85
CA LYS A 18 -8.70 2.53 -5.14
C LYS A 18 -7.18 2.69 -5.04
N VAL A 19 -6.44 1.63 -5.28
CA VAL A 19 -4.97 1.61 -5.20
C VAL A 19 -4.38 1.29 -6.58
N CYS A 20 -3.31 1.99 -6.96
CA CYS A 20 -2.56 1.70 -8.19
C CYS A 20 -1.80 0.38 -8.04
N ALA A 21 -1.98 -0.54 -8.99
CA ALA A 21 -1.37 -1.87 -8.95
C ALA A 21 0.17 -1.85 -9.01
N TRP A 22 0.78 -0.82 -9.61
CA TRP A 22 2.23 -0.72 -9.78
C TRP A 22 2.90 0.15 -8.72
N THR A 23 2.34 1.32 -8.44
CA THR A 23 2.97 2.31 -7.56
C THR A 23 2.47 2.24 -6.12
N ARG A 24 1.38 1.51 -5.86
CA ARG A 24 0.69 1.45 -4.57
C ARG A 24 0.13 2.81 -4.07
N LYS A 25 0.08 3.83 -4.94
CA LYS A 25 -0.60 5.09 -4.63
C LYS A 25 -2.10 4.91 -4.50
N ILE A 26 -2.71 5.69 -3.63
CA ILE A 26 -4.14 5.70 -3.36
C ILE A 26 -4.78 6.81 -4.20
N LYS A 27 -5.82 6.48 -4.98
CA LYS A 27 -6.62 7.47 -5.70
C LYS A 27 -7.66 8.04 -4.75
N VAL A 28 -7.64 9.34 -4.54
CA VAL A 28 -8.71 10.07 -3.86
C VAL A 28 -9.12 11.22 -4.74
N GLU A 29 -10.41 11.30 -5.09
CA GLU A 29 -10.94 12.25 -6.07
C GLU A 29 -10.11 12.23 -7.36
N ASP A 30 -9.40 13.32 -7.68
CA ASP A 30 -8.53 13.45 -8.85
C ASP A 30 -7.04 13.36 -8.53
N GLU A 31 -6.67 13.10 -7.29
CA GLU A 31 -5.27 13.02 -6.83
C GLU A 31 -4.80 11.57 -6.60
N TRP A 32 -3.50 11.35 -6.75
CA TRP A 32 -2.83 10.10 -6.41
C TRP A 32 -1.88 10.35 -5.25
N LEU A 33 -2.27 9.91 -4.07
CA LEU A 33 -1.54 10.11 -2.83
C LEU A 33 -0.67 8.90 -2.51
N THR A 34 0.49 9.12 -1.88
CA THR A 34 1.19 8.05 -1.19
C THR A 34 0.41 7.60 0.05
N ILE A 35 0.81 6.49 0.65
CA ILE A 35 0.14 6.01 1.87
C ILE A 35 0.34 6.99 3.03
N GLU A 36 1.50 7.64 3.11
CA GLU A 36 1.84 8.63 4.13
C GLU A 36 0.98 9.89 3.96
N GLU A 37 0.88 10.41 2.74
CA GLU A 37 0.02 11.57 2.42
C GLU A 37 -1.45 11.27 2.76
N PHE A 38 -1.92 10.06 2.42
CA PHE A 38 -3.28 9.62 2.74
C PHE A 38 -3.51 9.54 4.25
N MET A 39 -2.60 8.90 5.00
CA MET A 39 -2.67 8.77 6.46
C MET A 39 -2.65 10.15 7.14
N LYS A 40 -1.83 11.08 6.65
CA LYS A 40 -1.80 12.43 7.20
C LYS A 40 -3.07 13.21 6.90
N LYS A 41 -3.54 13.21 5.64
CA LYS A 41 -4.69 14.01 5.19
C LYS A 41 -6.02 13.52 5.76
N TYR A 42 -6.23 12.21 5.86
CA TYR A 42 -7.53 11.64 6.23
C TYR A 42 -7.59 11.08 7.67
N LEU A 43 -6.45 10.83 8.32
CA LEU A 43 -6.39 10.25 9.67
C LEU A 43 -5.55 11.07 10.66
N ASP A 44 -4.93 12.16 10.20
CA ASP A 44 -4.00 13.01 10.97
C ASP A 44 -2.92 12.21 11.72
N LYS A 45 -2.31 11.25 11.00
CA LYS A 45 -1.20 10.44 11.51
C LYS A 45 0.06 10.68 10.70
N ASP A 46 1.15 10.91 11.42
CA ASP A 46 2.50 10.84 10.84
C ASP A 46 2.94 9.39 10.78
N VAL A 47 3.54 9.00 9.65
CA VAL A 47 3.95 7.62 9.37
C VAL A 47 5.47 7.51 9.43
N THR A 48 5.96 6.50 10.14
CA THR A 48 7.37 6.11 10.16
C THR A 48 7.57 4.78 9.44
N HIS A 49 8.80 4.53 8.99
CA HIS A 49 9.15 3.32 8.25
C HIS A 49 9.99 2.38 9.13
N GLY A 50 9.64 1.10 9.12
CA GLY A 50 10.40 0.01 9.72
C GLY A 50 10.60 -1.13 8.73
N ILE A 51 11.49 -2.06 9.05
CA ILE A 51 11.72 -3.27 8.26
C ILE A 51 11.06 -4.47 8.95
N SER A 52 10.29 -5.26 8.19
CA SER A 52 9.72 -6.49 8.74
C SER A 52 10.81 -7.58 8.83
N PRO A 53 10.68 -8.57 9.73
CA PRO A 53 11.64 -9.67 9.84
C PRO A 53 11.87 -10.42 8.52
N GLU A 54 10.82 -10.62 7.71
CA GLU A 54 10.91 -11.32 6.42
C GLU A 54 11.67 -10.50 5.37
N ALA A 55 11.42 -9.18 5.34
CA ALA A 55 12.14 -8.26 4.46
C ALA A 55 13.62 -8.18 4.85
N PHE A 56 13.90 -8.13 6.16
CA PHE A 56 15.26 -8.16 6.68
C PHE A 56 15.97 -9.46 6.31
N GLU A 57 15.32 -10.61 6.49
CA GLU A 57 15.90 -11.91 6.15
C GLU A 57 16.18 -12.03 4.64
N LYS A 58 15.26 -11.56 3.79
CA LYS A 58 15.44 -11.55 2.34
C LYS A 58 16.65 -10.69 1.93
N MET A 59 16.74 -9.46 2.45
CA MET A 59 17.89 -8.58 2.20
C MET A 59 19.20 -9.22 2.64
N PHE A 60 19.22 -9.86 3.80
CA PHE A 60 20.41 -10.51 4.32
C PHE A 60 20.84 -11.73 3.48
N LYS A 61 19.87 -12.53 3.01
CA LYS A 61 20.11 -13.65 2.08
C LYS A 61 20.69 -13.15 0.75
N GLU A 62 20.10 -12.10 0.16
CA GLU A 62 20.58 -11.50 -1.10
C GLU A 62 22.00 -10.93 -0.97
N THR A 63 22.33 -10.38 0.20
CA THR A 63 23.68 -9.84 0.48
C THR A 63 24.73 -10.94 0.58
N LYS A 64 24.41 -12.10 1.18
CA LYS A 64 25.33 -13.26 1.22
C LYS A 64 25.59 -13.85 -0.17
N VAL A 65 24.58 -13.91 -1.03
CA VAL A 65 24.71 -14.40 -2.42
C VAL A 65 25.64 -13.52 -3.26
N SER A 66 25.65 -12.20 -3.01
CA SER A 66 26.52 -11.24 -3.71
C SER A 66 27.99 -11.34 -3.28
N TYR A 67 28.29 -11.85 -2.08
CA TYR A 67 29.66 -11.98 -1.58
C TYR A 67 30.34 -13.28 -2.05
N ASP A 68 29.61 -14.39 -2.08
CA ASP A 68 30.14 -15.69 -2.55
C ASP A 68 30.44 -15.71 -4.07
N SER A 69 29.77 -14.86 -4.85
CA SER A 69 30.00 -14.73 -6.29
C SER A 69 31.21 -13.86 -6.67
N LYS A 70 31.90 -13.26 -5.69
CA LYS A 70 33.13 -12.47 -5.89
C LYS A 70 34.42 -13.18 -5.41
N GLN A 71 34.34 -14.45 -4.97
CA GLN A 71 35.50 -15.27 -4.58
C GLN A 71 35.74 -16.50 -5.46
N LYS A 72 35.30 -16.47 -6.72
CA LYS A 72 35.70 -17.44 -7.75
C LYS A 72 36.22 -16.75 -9.00
#